data_AF-A0A7J2M9N3-F1
#
_entry.id   AF-A0A7J2M9N3-F1
#
_cell.length_a   1.000
_cell.length_b   1.000
_cell.length_c   1.000
_cell.angle_alpha   90.00
_cell.angle_beta   90.00
_cell.angle_gamma   90.00
#
_symmetry.space_group_name_H-M   'P 1'
#
loop_
_entity.id
_entity.type
_entity.pdbx_description
1 polymer ?
#
loop_
_entity_poly.entity_id
_entity_poly.type
_entity_poly.pdbx_seq_one_letter_code
_entity_poly.pdbx_strand_id
1 'polypeptide(L)' 'MVKYCPRCGSSNIEWIIPQDWSRWRCRECGYIGALIVEDGELAEEIRKARHTGEGGCDSD' A
#
# COMPACT_ATOMS: atom_id res chain seq x y z
N MET A 1 -6.02 -14.60 3.65
CA MET A 1 -6.32 -13.18 3.36
C MET A 1 -5.02 -12.52 2.92
N VAL A 2 -4.92 -12.12 1.65
CA VAL A 2 -3.73 -11.41 1.13
C VAL A 2 -3.91 -9.93 1.43
N LYS A 3 -2.82 -9.24 1.76
CA LYS A 3 -2.82 -7.81 2.06
C LYS A 3 -1.93 -7.08 1.08
N TYR A 4 -2.32 -5.88 0.70
CA TYR A 4 -1.69 -5.09 -0.35
C TYR A 4 -1.39 -3.67 0.12
N CYS A 5 -0.30 -3.11 -0.40
CA CYS A 5 0.11 -1.76 -0.12
C CYS A 5 -0.85 -0.74 -0.77
N PRO A 6 -1.40 0.22 -0.01
CA PRO A 6 -2.32 1.22 -0.55
C PRO A 6 -1.64 2.23 -1.50
N ARG A 7 -0.31 2.26 -1.55
CA ARG A 7 0.46 3.19 -2.38
C ARG A 7 0.89 2.61 -3.73
N CYS A 8 1.02 1.29 -3.82
CA CYS A 8 1.58 0.67 -5.01
C CYS A 8 0.95 -0.66 -5.41
N GLY A 9 -0.05 -1.15 -4.67
CA GLY A 9 -0.73 -2.42 -4.96
C GLY A 9 0.11 -3.67 -4.66
N SER A 10 1.34 -3.53 -4.19
CA SER A 10 2.21 -4.68 -3.90
C SER A 10 1.72 -5.47 -2.69
N SER A 11 1.72 -6.80 -2.80
CA SER A 11 1.53 -7.71 -1.68
C SER A 11 2.79 -7.93 -0.83
N ASN A 12 3.93 -7.35 -1.23
CA ASN A 12 5.21 -7.44 -0.52
C ASN A 12 5.24 -6.46 0.66
N ILE A 13 4.47 -6.80 1.69
CA ILE A 13 4.36 -6.04 2.92
C ILE A 13 4.76 -6.90 4.14
N GLU A 14 5.26 -6.24 5.18
CA GLU A 14 5.60 -6.84 6.46
C GLU A 14 4.90 -6.09 7.59
N TRP A 15 4.51 -6.82 8.63
CA TRP A 15 3.96 -6.22 9.85
C TRP A 15 5.11 -5.76 10.75
N ILE A 16 5.06 -4.51 11.19
CA ILE A 16 5.98 -3.99 12.20
C ILE A 16 5.42 -4.34 13.58
N ILE A 17 6.27 -4.98 14.39
CA ILE A 17 5.96 -5.59 15.69
C ILE A 17 5.36 -4.57 16.70
N PRO A 18 4.65 -5.03 17.77
CA PRO A 18 3.52 -4.33 18.40
C PRO A 18 3.84 -3.05 19.18
N GLN A 19 5.11 -2.74 19.45
CA GLN A 19 5.47 -1.44 20.04
C GLN A 19 5.10 -0.27 19.11
N ASP A 20 5.02 -0.51 17.80
CA ASP A 20 4.79 0.51 16.76
C ASP A 20 3.33 0.63 16.28
N TRP A 21 2.36 0.18 17.07
CA TRP A 21 0.92 0.40 16.83
C TRP A 21 0.40 -0.18 15.50
N SER A 22 0.69 -1.45 15.23
CA SER A 22 0.08 -2.22 14.12
C SER A 22 0.31 -1.61 12.74
N ARG A 23 1.53 -1.12 12.46
CA ARG A 23 1.89 -0.57 11.15
C ARG A 23 2.36 -1.65 10.18
N TRP A 24 2.06 -1.46 8.92
CA TRP A 24 2.56 -2.25 7.80
C TRP A 24 3.65 -1.49 7.07
N ARG A 25 4.74 -2.19 6.72
CA ARG A 25 5.79 -1.67 5.86
C ARG A 25 5.74 -2.37 4.50
N CYS A 26 5.68 -1.60 3.42
CA CYS A 26 5.85 -2.13 2.08
C CYS A 26 7.32 -2.14 1.70
N ARG A 27 7.82 -3.30 1.24
CA ARG A 27 9.21 -3.47 0.81
C ARG A 27 9.47 -2.99 -0.62
N GLU A 28 8.43 -2.72 -1.40
CA GLU A 28 8.56 -2.22 -2.78
C GLU A 28 8.61 -0.69 -2.88
N CYS A 29 7.70 0.02 -2.21
CA CYS A 29 7.62 1.49 -2.30
C CYS A 29 8.01 2.22 -1.00
N GLY A 30 8.29 1.48 0.08
CA GLY A 30 8.69 2.06 1.36
C GLY A 30 7.54 2.65 2.19
N TYR A 31 6.28 2.47 1.79
CA TYR A 31 5.11 2.88 2.61
C TYR A 31 5.18 2.29 4.03
N ILE A 32 4.91 3.11 5.05
CA ILE A 32 4.81 2.67 6.46
C ILE A 32 3.56 3.28 7.11
N GLY A 33 2.53 2.47 7.38
CA GLY A 33 1.29 2.97 7.96
C GLY A 33 0.30 1.88 8.38
N ALA A 34 -0.74 2.24 9.10
CA ALA A 34 -1.76 1.30 9.58
C ALA A 34 -2.75 0.89 8.48
N LEU A 35 -2.97 1.75 7.47
CA LEU A 35 -3.88 1.46 6.36
C LEU A 35 -3.31 0.34 5.48
N ILE A 36 -4.15 -0.64 5.17
CA ILE A 36 -3.82 -1.75 4.27
C ILE A 36 -5.03 -2.10 3.40
N VAL A 37 -4.77 -2.56 2.19
CA VAL A 37 -5.81 -3.01 1.25
C VAL A 37 -5.94 -4.53 1.35
N GLU A 38 -7.16 -5.04 1.47
CA GLU A 38 -7.43 -6.49 1.48
C GLU A 38 -8.20 -6.95 0.24
N ASP A 39 -8.58 -6.01 -0.63
CA ASP A 39 -9.23 -6.25 -1.91
C ASP A 39 -8.19 -6.35 -3.04
N GLY A 40 -8.18 -7.49 -3.74
CA GLY A 40 -7.22 -7.75 -4.81
C GLY A 40 -7.50 -6.97 -6.10
N GLU A 41 -8.76 -6.69 -6.41
CA GLU A 41 -9.13 -5.92 -7.61
C GLU A 41 -8.68 -4.47 -7.45
N LEU A 42 -8.95 -3.87 -6.28
CA LEU A 42 -8.50 -2.53 -5.94
C LEU A 42 -6.96 -2.44 -5.92
N ALA A 43 -6.27 -3.48 -5.43
CA ALA A 43 -4.80 -3.51 -5.43
C ALA A 43 -4.23 -3.47 -6.85
N GLU A 44 -4.85 -4.18 -7.81
CA GLU A 44 -4.44 -4.17 -9.21
C GLU A 44 -4.69 -2.80 -9.87
N GLU A 45 -5.80 -2.13 -9.54
CA GLU A 45 -6.07 -0.76 -10.00
C GLU A 45 -5.01 0.23 -9.48
N ILE A 46 -4.70 0.19 -8.18
CA ILE A 46 -3.64 1.02 -7.56
C ILE A 46 -2.30 0.78 -8.26
N ARG A 47 -1.97 -0.49 -8.55
CA ARG A 47 -0.74 -0.85 -9.24
C ARG A 47 -0.69 -0.26 -10.64
N LYS A 48 -1.78 -0.36 -11.41
CA LYS A 48 -1.88 0.23 -12.76
C LYS A 48 -1.73 1.75 -12.72
N ALA A 49 -2.47 2.43 -11.83
CA ALA A 49 -2.41 3.89 -11.67
C ALA A 49 -1.00 4.41 -11.37
N ARG A 50 -0.23 3.66 -10.56
CA ARG A 50 1.18 3.97 -10.30
C ARG A 50 2.06 3.94 -11.56
N HIS A 51 1.75 3.07 -12.52
CA HIS A 51 2.51 2.94 -13.75
C HIS A 51 2.11 3.96 -14.83
N THR A 52 0.88 4.48 -14.80
CA THR A 52 0.42 5.52 -15.73
C THR A 52 0.71 6.96 -15.29
N GLY A 53 1.27 7.18 -14.10
CA GLY A 53 1.59 8.53 -13.62
C GLY A 53 0.36 9.37 -13.24
N GLU A 54 -0.82 8.74 -13.20
CA GLU A 54 -2.08 9.33 -12.74
C GLU A 54 -2.15 9.21 -11.21
N GLY A 55 -1.25 9.93 -10.54
CA GLY A 55 -1.09 9.91 -9.09
C GLY A 55 -0.70 11.27 -8.57
N GLY A 56 -1.35 12.32 -9.09
CA GLY A 56 -1.24 13.68 -8.55
C GLY A 56 -2.08 13.79 -7.28
N CYS A 57 -1.41 14.04 -6.16
CA CYS A 57 -2.06 14.55 -4.97
C CYS A 57 -2.40 16.04 -5.20
N ASP A 58 -3.60 16.32 -5.69
CA ASP A 58 -4.20 17.65 -5.55
C ASP A 58 -4.39 17.93 -4.06
N SER A 59 -3.50 18.77 -3.53
CA SER A 59 -3.61 19.32 -2.18
C SER A 59 -4.22 20.72 -2.34
N ASP A 60 -5.51 20.84 -2.06
CA ASP A 60 -6.17 22.10 -1.70
C ASP A 60 -6.34 22.17 -0.18
#